data_AF-A0A540N573-F1
#
_entry.id   AF-A0A540N573-F1
#
_cell.length_a   1.000
_cell.length_b   1.000
_cell.length_c   1.000
_cell.angle_alpha   90.00
_cell.angle_beta   90.00
_cell.angle_gamma   90.00
#
_symmetry.space_group_name_H-M   'P 1'
#
loop_
_entity.id
_entity.type
_entity.pdbx_description
1 polymer ?
#
loop_
_entity_poly.entity_id
_entity_poly.type
_entity_poly.pdbx_seq_one_letter_code
_entity_poly.pdbx_strand_id
1 'polypeptide(L)' 'MEDYGFEYSDEEPEEQDVDIENQYYNSKGLVETDPEGALSGFDEVVRMEPEKAEW' A
#
# COMPACT_ATOMS: atom_id res chain seq x y z
N MET A 1 12.74 4.30 -37.16
CA MET A 1 11.54 4.35 -36.31
C MET A 1 12.08 4.14 -34.92
N GLU A 2 11.97 5.14 -34.03
CA GLU A 2 12.47 5.00 -32.65
C GLU A 2 11.74 3.83 -32.02
N ASP A 3 12.50 2.76 -31.78
CA ASP A 3 12.05 1.59 -31.05
C ASP A 3 11.91 2.06 -29.60
N TYR A 4 10.74 2.60 -29.29
CA TYR A 4 10.35 2.93 -27.92
C TYR A 4 10.41 1.61 -27.16
N GLY A 5 11.55 1.39 -26.49
CA GLY A 5 11.87 0.22 -25.67
C GLY A 5 11.00 0.13 -24.43
N PHE A 6 9.70 0.03 -24.63
CA PHE A 6 8.80 -0.55 -23.66
C PHE A 6 8.95 -2.06 -23.78
N GLU A 7 10.00 -2.59 -23.16
CA GLU A 7 9.92 -3.95 -22.64
C GLU A 7 8.82 -3.88 -21.58
N TYR A 8 7.65 -4.46 -21.88
CA TYR A 8 6.75 -4.85 -20.81
C TYR A 8 7.58 -5.80 -19.97
N SER A 9 8.01 -5.38 -18.78
CA SER A 9 8.54 -6.32 -17.81
C SER A 9 7.52 -7.45 -17.71
N ASP A 10 7.92 -8.69 -17.96
CA ASP A 10 7.15 -9.89 -17.57
C ASP A 10 7.06 -10.01 -16.02
N GLU A 11 7.18 -8.89 -15.32
CA GLU A 11 6.81 -8.77 -13.92
C GLU A 11 5.29 -8.87 -13.92
N GLU A 12 4.79 -10.05 -13.55
CA GLU A 12 3.40 -10.21 -13.17
C GLU A 12 3.02 -9.01 -12.30
N PRO A 13 1.91 -8.31 -12.59
CA PRO A 13 1.52 -7.15 -11.79
C PRO A 13 1.57 -7.61 -10.34
N GLU A 14 2.46 -7.01 -9.54
CA GLU A 14 2.53 -7.27 -8.11
C GLU A 14 1.09 -7.21 -7.63
N GLU A 15 0.58 -8.34 -7.12
CA GLU A 15 -0.81 -8.42 -6.67
C GLU A 15 -0.94 -7.36 -5.57
N GLN A 16 -1.46 -6.18 -5.95
CA GLN A 16 -1.68 -5.08 -5.03
C GLN A 16 -2.59 -5.63 -3.94
N ASP A 17 -2.09 -5.62 -2.72
CA ASP A 17 -2.82 -6.15 -1.58
C ASP A 17 -3.94 -5.17 -1.21
N VAL A 18 -5.07 -5.31 -1.90
CA VAL A 18 -6.23 -4.40 -1.83
C VAL A 18 -6.70 -4.23 -0.38
N ASP A 19 -6.51 -5.24 0.46
CA ASP A 19 -6.85 -5.18 1.88
C ASP A 19 -5.92 -4.22 2.64
N ILE A 20 -4.62 -4.21 2.33
CA ILE A 20 -3.62 -3.28 2.90
C ILE A 20 -3.94 -1.84 2.49
N GLU A 21 -4.22 -1.60 1.20
CA GLU A 21 -4.55 -0.26 0.71
C GLU A 21 -5.82 0.29 1.36
N ASN A 22 -6.88 -0.53 1.42
CA ASN A 22 -8.12 -0.14 2.06
C ASN A 22 -7.91 0.22 3.53
N GLN A 23 -7.11 -0.57 4.26
CA GLN A 23 -6.79 -0.30 5.65
C GLN A 23 -6.01 1.00 5.81
N TYR A 24 -5.03 1.25 4.93
CA TYR A 24 -4.25 2.49 4.93
C TYR A 24 -5.13 3.73 4.70
N TYR A 25 -6.00 3.72 3.69
CA TYR A 25 -6.86 4.87 3.38
C TYR A 25 -7.92 5.11 4.46
N ASN A 26 -8.48 4.06 5.06
CA ASN A 26 -9.35 4.20 6.22
C ASN A 26 -8.62 4.87 7.39
N SER A 27 -7.41 4.39 7.71
CA SER A 27 -6.57 4.93 8.79
C SER A 27 -6.22 6.40 8.55
N LYS A 28 -5.86 6.75 7.31
CA LYS A 28 -5.57 8.13 6.90
C LYS A 28 -6.78 9.06 7.06
N GLY A 29 -7.98 8.57 6.77
CA GLY A 29 -9.23 9.32 6.95
C GLY A 29 -9.54 9.65 8.41
N LEU A 30 -8.99 8.88 9.36
CA LEU A 30 -9.20 9.07 10.79
C LEU A 30 -8.23 10.08 11.42
N VAL A 31 -7.13 10.47 10.76
CA VAL A 31 -6.07 11.29 11.36
C VAL A 31 -6.57 12.60 11.98
N GLU A 32 -7.58 13.24 11.38
CA GLU A 32 -8.11 14.52 11.85
C GLU A 32 -9.21 14.38 12.91
N THR A 33 -9.91 13.24 12.97
CA THR A 33 -11.13 13.06 13.76
C THR A 33 -10.96 12.06 14.91
N ASP A 34 -10.10 11.06 14.73
CA ASP A 34 -9.74 10.02 15.70
C ASP A 34 -8.27 9.59 15.51
N PRO A 35 -7.31 10.36 16.04
CA PRO A 35 -5.88 10.07 15.89
C PRO A 35 -5.45 8.74 16.53
N GLU A 36 -6.10 8.29 17.61
CA GLU A 36 -5.80 7.02 18.26
C GLU A 36 -6.30 5.84 17.40
N GLY A 37 -7.48 5.98 16.80
CA GLY A 37 -8.00 5.05 15.79
C GLY A 37 -7.11 4.99 14.55
N ALA A 38 -6.64 6.13 14.06
CA ALA A 38 -5.70 6.20 12.94
C ALA A 38 -4.39 5.45 13.25
N LEU A 39 -3.80 5.67 14.43
CA LEU A 39 -2.58 4.97 14.86
C LEU A 39 -2.76 3.46 14.92
N SER A 40 -3.88 3.00 15.49
CA SER A 40 -4.19 1.57 15.56
C SER A 40 -4.37 0.97 14.16
N GLY A 41 -5.00 1.73 13.26
CA GLY A 41 -5.19 1.31 11.88
C GLY A 41 -3.89 1.20 11.09
N PHE A 42 -2.94 2.13 11.28
CA PHE A 42 -1.60 2.05 10.68
C PHE A 42 -0.75 0.91 11.25
N ASP A 43 -0.88 0.57 12.54
CA ASP A 43 -0.20 -0.62 13.10
C ASP A 43 -0.70 -1.91 12.42
N GLU A 44 -1.98 -1.96 12.04
CA GLU A 44 -2.52 -3.10 11.29
C GLU A 44 -1.99 -3.18 9.86
N VAL A 45 -1.87 -2.06 9.15
CA VAL A 45 -1.22 -2.00 7.81
C VAL A 45 0.17 -2.66 7.87
N VAL A 46 0.98 -2.30 8.87
CA VAL A 46 2.35 -2.83 9.04
C VAL A 46 2.35 -4.33 9.38
N ARG A 47 1.29 -4.86 9.99
CA ARG A 47 1.16 -6.29 10.31
C ARG A 47 0.67 -7.12 9.14
N MET A 48 -0.12 -6.51 8.26
CA MET A 48 -0.62 -7.16 7.06
C MET A 48 0.47 -7.33 6.01
N GLU A 49 1.48 -6.44 5.98
CA GLU A 49 2.65 -6.59 5.12
C GLU A 49 3.48 -7.84 5.50
N PRO A 50 3.60 -8.86 4.62
CA PRO A 50 4.34 -10.07 4.90
C PRO A 50 5.86 -9.86 4.95
N GLU A 51 6.36 -8.86 4.22
CA GLU A 51 7.73 -8.35 4.29
C GLU A 51 7.67 -6.85 4.57
N LYS A 52 8.37 -6.39 5.63
CA LYS A 52 8.47 -4.96 5.91
C LYS A 52 9.20 -4.31 4.75
N ALA A 53 8.50 -3.51 3.96
CA ALA A 53 9.14 -2.69 2.94
C ALA A 53 10.12 -1.70 3.58
N GLU A 54 11.21 -1.35 2.88
CA GLU A 54 11.99 -0.17 3.23
C GLU A 54 11.19 1.06 2.80
N TRP A 55 10.31 1.54 3.67
CA TRP A 55 9.54 2.77 3.51
C TRP A 55 10.31 4.01 3.97
#